data_AF-A0A822AE11-F1
#
_entry.id   AF-A0A822AE11-F1
#
_cell.length_a   1.000
_cell.length_b   1.000
_cell.length_c   1.000
_cell.angle_alpha   90.00
_cell.angle_beta   90.00
_cell.angle_gamma   90.00
#
_symmetry.space_group_name_H-M   'P 1'
#
loop_
_entity.id
_entity.type
_entity.pdbx_description
1 polymer ?
#
loop_
_entity_poly.entity_id
_entity_poly.type
_entity_poly.pdbx_seq_one_letter_code
_entity_poly.pdbx_strand_id
1 'polypeptide(L)'
;MNSFSNQKNKSIYGIILTGWSRFDHFMPLCDLLPTAYVSLISSLHVINTGKFILNDYTNDCYELMNSIGKDSRLCQSLPGFSIWSGISSLSLSLSQIEDRLTFLHTVAPPYNRKHLFVRRYELDTRLNELEMLKNDLLSIIQLLNNNLSDLYSLDVIDEWF
;
A
#
# COMPACT_ATOMS: atom_id res chain seq x y z
N MET A 1 32.20 -3.20 -28.98
CA MET A 1 31.06 -2.57 -28.28
C MET A 1 31.35 -2.59 -26.79
N ASN A 2 32.07 -1.57 -26.30
CA ASN A 2 32.46 -1.40 -24.90
C ASN A 2 32.21 0.08 -24.56
N SER A 3 31.19 0.43 -23.77
CA SER A 3 31.13 1.76 -23.13
C SER A 3 30.04 1.88 -22.04
N PHE A 4 30.01 0.99 -21.05
CA PHE A 4 29.36 1.33 -19.75
C PHE A 4 30.18 0.90 -18.52
N SER A 5 31.33 0.23 -18.70
CA SER A 5 32.10 -0.35 -17.59
C SER A 5 33.16 0.56 -16.98
N ASN A 6 33.21 1.86 -17.31
CA ASN A 6 34.31 2.74 -16.88
C ASN A 6 33.91 4.10 -16.28
N GLN A 7 32.66 4.30 -15.90
CA GLN A 7 32.32 5.41 -15.01
C GLN A 7 32.49 4.97 -13.56
N LYS A 8 33.69 5.18 -13.04
CA LYS A 8 33.98 5.17 -11.60
C LYS A 8 32.84 5.85 -10.82
N ASN A 9 32.34 5.17 -9.80
CA ASN A 9 31.44 5.63 -8.74
C ASN A 9 31.44 7.15 -8.58
N LYS A 10 30.54 7.84 -9.28
CA LYS A 10 30.17 9.19 -8.87
C LYS A 10 29.41 9.02 -7.56
N SER A 11 29.95 9.57 -6.47
CA SER A 11 29.27 9.61 -5.18
C SER A 11 27.97 10.41 -5.37
N ILE A 12 26.84 9.70 -5.35
CA ILE A 12 25.51 10.31 -5.30
C ILE A 12 25.27 10.68 -3.84
N TYR A 13 25.27 11.98 -3.55
CA TYR A 13 25.06 12.48 -2.18
C TYR A 13 23.60 12.46 -1.74
N GLY A 14 22.66 12.39 -2.69
CA GLY A 14 21.23 12.36 -2.41
C GLY A 14 20.42 12.08 -3.66
N ILE A 15 19.23 11.52 -3.45
CA ILE A 15 18.22 11.27 -4.48
C ILE A 15 16.99 12.09 -4.08
N ILE A 16 16.48 12.86 -5.03
CA ILE A 16 15.21 13.58 -4.86
C ILE A 16 14.23 12.94 -5.83
N LEU A 17 13.16 12.37 -5.29
CA LEU A 17 12.03 11.99 -6.11
C LEU A 17 11.12 13.19 -6.31
N THR A 18 10.89 13.53 -7.57
CA THR A 18 9.94 14.56 -7.96
C THR A 18 8.73 13.86 -8.57
N GLY A 19 7.54 14.15 -8.05
CA GLY A 19 6.32 13.71 -8.70
C GLY A 19 5.99 14.53 -9.94
N TRP A 20 5.27 13.90 -10.88
CA TRP A 20 4.67 14.60 -12.01
C TRP A 20 3.18 14.80 -11.69
N SER A 21 2.81 16.01 -11.27
CA SER A 21 1.40 16.41 -11.12
C SER A 21 0.84 16.74 -12.50
N ARG A 22 -0.08 15.92 -13.01
CA ARG A 22 -0.88 16.25 -14.20
C ARG A 22 -2.28 16.63 -13.73
N PHE A 23 -2.51 17.95 -13.67
CA PHE A 23 -3.82 18.62 -13.63
C PHE A 23 -4.90 17.97 -12.73
N ASP A 24 -4.77 18.13 -11.42
CA ASP A 24 -5.83 18.59 -10.51
C ASP A 24 -5.23 18.79 -9.11
N HIS A 25 -5.82 19.68 -8.30
CA HIS A 25 -5.09 20.38 -7.23
C HIS A 25 -4.45 19.49 -6.15
N PHE A 26 -4.86 18.24 -5.92
CA PHE A 26 -4.22 17.35 -4.92
C PHE A 26 -4.26 15.85 -5.25
N MET A 27 -4.66 15.48 -6.47
CA MET A 27 -4.55 14.12 -7.03
C MET A 27 -3.11 13.53 -7.02
N PRO A 28 -2.02 14.31 -7.04
CA PRO A 28 -0.68 13.76 -6.93
C PRO A 28 -0.48 12.96 -5.66
N LEU A 29 -1.10 13.26 -4.52
CA LEU A 29 -0.71 12.59 -3.27
C LEU A 29 -1.20 11.13 -3.19
N CYS A 30 -2.42 10.85 -3.68
CA CYS A 30 -3.00 9.50 -3.75
C CYS A 30 -2.36 8.63 -4.85
N ASP A 31 -1.93 9.24 -5.96
CA ASP A 31 -1.26 8.53 -7.05
C ASP A 31 0.26 8.44 -6.85
N LEU A 32 0.89 9.43 -6.23
CA LEU A 32 2.35 9.57 -6.14
C LEU A 32 2.91 8.88 -4.92
N LEU A 33 2.32 8.98 -3.73
CA LEU A 33 3.00 8.43 -2.55
C LEU A 33 3.17 6.90 -2.66
N PRO A 34 2.15 6.11 -3.03
CA PRO A 34 2.30 4.66 -3.19
C PRO A 34 3.25 4.29 -4.33
N THR A 35 3.17 4.97 -5.48
CA THR A 35 3.97 4.64 -6.68
C THR A 35 5.40 5.17 -6.61
N ALA A 36 5.60 6.38 -6.11
CA ALA A 36 6.91 7.00 -5.95
C ALA A 36 7.71 6.34 -4.83
N TYR A 37 7.07 5.85 -3.76
CA TYR A 37 7.78 5.16 -2.69
C TYR A 37 8.41 3.84 -3.18
N VAL A 38 7.69 3.06 -4.00
CA VAL A 38 8.24 1.85 -4.63
C VAL A 38 9.35 2.20 -5.63
N SER A 39 9.18 3.28 -6.40
CA SER A 39 10.21 3.79 -7.31
C SER A 39 11.49 4.25 -6.57
N LEU A 40 11.33 4.88 -5.40
CA LEU A 40 12.44 5.28 -4.52
C LEU A 40 13.27 4.09 -4.14
N ILE A 41 12.60 3.08 -3.61
CA ILE A 41 13.23 1.92 -3.02
C ILE A 41 13.90 1.08 -4.11
N SER A 42 13.28 0.97 -5.28
CA SER A 42 13.89 0.34 -6.45
C SER A 42 15.17 1.06 -6.88
N SER A 43 15.13 2.40 -6.94
CA SER A 43 16.29 3.22 -7.32
C SER A 43 17.42 3.12 -6.29
N LEU A 44 17.09 3.18 -5.00
CA LEU A 44 18.04 2.99 -3.89
C LEU A 44 18.66 1.59 -3.90
N HIS A 45 17.88 0.56 -4.18
CA HIS A 45 18.38 -0.81 -4.31
C HIS A 45 19.44 -0.89 -5.42
N VAL A 46 19.12 -0.42 -6.63
CA VAL A 46 20.03 -0.46 -7.78
C VAL A 46 21.32 0.31 -7.49
N ILE A 47 21.23 1.48 -6.83
CA ILE A 47 22.41 2.28 -6.48
C ILE A 47 23.28 1.59 -5.44
N ASN A 48 22.67 0.95 -4.44
CA ASN A 48 23.41 0.31 -3.35
C ASN A 48 24.00 -1.05 -3.74
N THR A 49 23.31 -1.82 -4.58
CA THR A 49 23.71 -3.19 -4.96
C THR A 49 24.35 -3.28 -6.34
N GLY A 50 24.17 -2.28 -7.20
CA GLY A 50 24.55 -2.30 -8.61
C GLY A 50 23.74 -3.27 -9.47
N LYS A 51 22.66 -3.85 -8.94
CA LYS A 51 21.86 -4.88 -9.61
C LYS A 51 20.47 -4.34 -9.94
N PHE A 52 20.08 -4.51 -11.20
CA PHE A 52 18.69 -4.33 -11.61
C PHE A 52 17.86 -5.51 -11.14
N ILE A 53 16.66 -5.22 -10.68
CA ILE A 53 15.67 -6.24 -10.37
C ILE A 53 15.03 -6.63 -11.71
N LEU A 54 15.65 -7.61 -12.37
CA LEU A 54 15.20 -8.18 -13.64
C LEU A 54 14.64 -9.56 -13.32
N ASN A 55 13.34 -9.71 -13.53
CA ASN A 55 12.49 -10.86 -13.22
C ASN A 55 11.71 -10.68 -11.92
N ASP A 56 10.43 -10.36 -12.07
CA ASP A 56 9.44 -11.24 -11.50
C ASP A 56 8.26 -11.32 -12.48
N TYR A 57 7.92 -12.55 -12.91
CA TYR A 57 6.73 -12.80 -13.73
C TYR A 57 5.43 -12.48 -12.96
N THR A 58 5.55 -12.06 -11.70
CA THR A 58 4.47 -11.62 -10.81
C THR A 58 4.28 -10.11 -10.77
N ASN A 59 5.24 -9.29 -11.24
CA ASN A 59 5.14 -7.82 -11.33
C ASN A 59 4.52 -7.16 -10.08
N ASP A 60 4.71 -7.78 -8.91
CA ASP A 60 3.99 -7.41 -7.71
C ASP A 60 4.90 -6.51 -6.87
N CYS A 61 4.56 -5.21 -6.84
CA CYS A 61 5.27 -4.24 -6.01
C CYS A 61 5.34 -4.71 -4.54
N TYR A 62 4.38 -5.53 -4.09
CA TYR A 62 4.38 -6.15 -2.78
C TYR A 62 5.51 -7.19 -2.60
N GLU A 63 5.80 -8.03 -3.59
CA GLU A 63 6.92 -9.00 -3.50
C GLU A 63 8.28 -8.29 -3.53
N LEU A 64 8.40 -7.21 -4.31
CA LEU A 64 9.57 -6.34 -4.31
C LEU A 64 9.81 -5.72 -2.93
N MET A 65 8.74 -5.15 -2.34
CA MET A 65 8.75 -4.57 -1.01
C MET A 65 9.01 -5.62 0.08
N ASN A 66 8.48 -6.84 -0.07
CA ASN A 66 8.72 -7.96 0.85
C ASN A 66 10.14 -8.54 0.72
N SER A 67 10.70 -8.58 -0.49
CA SER A 67 12.06 -9.03 -0.75
C SER A 67 13.09 -8.04 -0.21
N ILE A 68 12.83 -6.75 -0.36
CA ILE A 68 13.61 -5.68 0.27
C ILE A 68 13.34 -5.63 1.79
N GLY A 69 12.12 -5.97 2.20
CA GLY A 69 11.63 -6.10 3.58
C GLY A 69 12.41 -7.09 4.44
N LYS A 70 12.95 -8.16 3.87
CA LYS A 70 13.70 -9.18 4.63
C LYS A 70 15.06 -8.71 5.14
N ASP A 71 15.66 -7.67 4.52
CA ASP A 71 16.92 -7.06 4.97
C ASP A 71 16.74 -5.61 5.52
N SER A 72 15.49 -5.24 5.85
CA SER A 72 14.98 -3.87 5.98
C SER A 72 15.28 -3.14 7.30
N ARG A 73 16.55 -2.80 7.57
CA ARG A 73 16.81 -1.62 8.42
C ARG A 73 16.73 -0.31 7.63
N LEU A 74 16.96 -0.37 6.32
CA LEU A 74 17.00 0.80 5.45
C LEU A 74 15.60 1.37 5.15
N CYS A 75 14.58 0.55 4.86
CA CYS A 75 13.26 1.09 4.51
C CYS A 75 12.51 1.65 5.72
N GLN A 76 12.67 1.07 6.91
CA GLN A 76 12.09 1.62 8.15
C GLN A 76 12.66 3.01 8.50
N SER A 77 13.87 3.32 8.02
CA SER A 77 14.52 4.62 8.22
C SER A 77 14.12 5.68 7.19
N LEU A 78 13.40 5.30 6.13
CA LEU A 78 12.96 6.23 5.10
C LEU A 78 11.74 7.03 5.58
N PRO A 79 11.73 8.36 5.39
CA PRO A 79 10.54 9.17 5.60
C PRO A 79 9.37 8.65 4.77
N GLY A 80 8.18 8.56 5.39
CA GLY A 80 6.97 8.06 4.73
C GLY A 80 6.78 6.54 4.79
N PHE A 81 7.69 5.77 5.38
CA PHE A 81 7.51 4.33 5.59
C PHE A 81 6.23 4.01 6.38
N SER A 82 5.96 4.77 7.44
CA SER A 82 4.77 4.58 8.28
C SER A 82 3.48 4.80 7.49
N ILE A 83 3.42 5.85 6.66
CA ILE A 83 2.29 6.10 5.77
C ILE A 83 2.15 4.98 4.73
N TRP A 84 3.24 4.61 4.05
CA TRP A 84 3.22 3.52 3.07
C TRP A 84 2.73 2.21 3.70
N SER A 85 3.19 1.88 4.91
CA SER A 85 2.77 0.67 5.62
C SER A 85 1.28 0.69 5.98
N GLY A 86 0.74 1.86 6.34
CA GLY A 86 -0.68 2.07 6.58
C GLY A 86 -1.51 1.91 5.30
N ILE A 87 -1.06 2.49 4.18
CA ILE A 87 -1.72 2.35 2.86
C ILE A 87 -1.72 0.89 2.39
N SER A 88 -0.59 0.19 2.57
CA SER A 88 -0.44 -1.23 2.24
C SER A 88 -1.36 -2.12 3.09
N SER A 89 -1.52 -1.79 4.37
CA SER A 89 -2.46 -2.47 5.26
C SER A 89 -3.91 -2.19 4.86
N LEU A 90 -4.22 -0.95 4.49
CA LEU A 90 -5.54 -0.53 4.01
C LEU A 90 -5.95 -1.31 2.76
N SER A 91 -5.08 -1.40 1.75
CA SER A 91 -5.37 -2.13 0.52
C SER A 91 -5.63 -3.62 0.78
N LEU A 92 -4.88 -4.23 1.70
CA LEU A 92 -5.08 -5.62 2.10
C LEU A 92 -6.42 -5.81 2.81
N SER A 93 -6.76 -4.93 3.76
CA SER A 93 -8.05 -4.97 4.46
C SER A 93 -9.23 -4.77 3.52
N LEU A 94 -9.12 -3.86 2.54
CA LEU A 94 -10.15 -3.65 1.52
C LEU A 94 -10.38 -4.91 0.68
N SER A 95 -9.31 -5.55 0.21
CA SER A 95 -9.41 -6.83 -0.52
C SER A 95 -10.08 -7.92 0.33
N GLN A 96 -9.75 -8.03 1.62
CA GLN A 96 -10.39 -8.98 2.52
C GLN A 96 -11.89 -8.70 2.72
N ILE A 97 -12.27 -7.42 2.79
CA ILE A 97 -13.67 -7.01 2.89
C ILE A 97 -14.44 -7.37 1.61
N GLU A 98 -13.87 -7.09 0.44
CA GLU A 98 -14.46 -7.47 -0.85
C GLU A 98 -14.69 -8.98 -0.95
N ASP A 99 -13.71 -9.79 -0.54
CA ASP A 99 -13.82 -11.25 -0.51
C ASP A 99 -14.93 -11.71 0.45
N ARG A 100 -14.99 -11.13 1.66
CA ARG A 100 -15.99 -11.49 2.67
C ARG A 100 -17.40 -11.05 2.28
N LEU A 101 -17.55 -9.88 1.65
CA LEU A 101 -18.83 -9.42 1.10
C LEU A 101 -19.28 -10.32 -0.04
N THR A 102 -18.38 -10.68 -0.96
CA THR A 102 -18.68 -11.62 -2.05
C THR A 102 -19.19 -12.95 -1.49
N PHE A 103 -18.53 -13.50 -0.47
CA PHE A 103 -18.98 -14.73 0.18
C PHE A 103 -20.31 -14.55 0.94
N LEU A 104 -20.55 -13.41 1.57
CA LEU A 104 -21.85 -13.14 2.20
C LEU A 104 -22.98 -13.14 1.15
N HIS A 105 -22.71 -12.59 -0.04
CA HIS A 105 -23.64 -12.61 -1.17
C HIS A 105 -23.92 -14.02 -1.70
N THR A 106 -22.96 -14.96 -1.59
CA THR A 106 -23.19 -16.38 -1.97
C THR A 106 -23.97 -17.16 -0.92
N VAL A 107 -23.79 -16.88 0.37
CA VAL A 107 -24.51 -17.54 1.47
C VAL A 107 -25.95 -17.02 1.61
N ALA A 108 -26.13 -15.71 1.45
CA ALA A 108 -27.41 -15.03 1.60
C ALA A 108 -27.92 -14.34 0.31
N PRO A 109 -28.02 -15.05 -0.83
CA PRO A 109 -28.60 -14.48 -2.04
C PRO A 109 -30.09 -14.16 -1.85
N PRO A 110 -30.68 -13.29 -2.68
CA PRO A 110 -32.08 -12.88 -2.54
C PRO A 110 -33.07 -14.04 -2.40
N TYR A 111 -32.84 -15.14 -3.12
CA TYR A 111 -33.63 -16.36 -3.01
C TYR A 111 -33.59 -16.98 -1.61
N ASN A 112 -32.40 -17.24 -1.06
CA ASN A 112 -32.24 -17.83 0.27
C ASN A 112 -32.81 -16.92 1.36
N ARG A 113 -32.68 -15.60 1.21
CA ARG A 113 -33.27 -14.62 2.14
C ARG A 113 -34.80 -14.66 2.11
N LYS A 114 -35.40 -14.72 0.91
CA LYS A 114 -36.86 -14.79 0.73
C LYS A 114 -37.46 -16.07 1.34
N HIS A 115 -36.74 -17.18 1.27
CA HIS A 115 -37.20 -18.49 1.74
C HIS A 115 -36.67 -18.86 3.13
N LEU A 116 -35.96 -17.97 3.83
CA LEU A 116 -35.38 -18.20 5.16
C LEU A 116 -34.45 -19.41 5.24
N PHE A 117 -33.73 -19.70 4.15
CA PHE A 117 -32.76 -20.81 4.07
C PHE A 117 -31.38 -20.44 4.64
N VAL A 118 -31.16 -19.17 4.96
CA VAL A 118 -29.90 -18.71 5.55
C VAL A 118 -29.82 -19.13 7.02
N ARG A 119 -28.77 -19.86 7.38
CA ARG A 119 -28.55 -20.30 8.76
C ARG A 119 -28.08 -19.13 9.62
N ARG A 120 -28.76 -18.92 10.76
CA ARG A 120 -28.45 -17.82 11.70
C ARG A 120 -26.99 -17.84 12.18
N TYR A 121 -26.51 -18.99 12.64
CA TYR A 121 -25.11 -19.15 13.09
C TYR A 121 -24.09 -18.73 12.03
N GLU A 122 -24.36 -19.07 10.77
CA GLU A 122 -23.46 -18.75 9.66
C GLU A 122 -23.49 -17.27 9.31
N LEU A 123 -24.67 -16.63 9.38
CA LEU A 123 -24.80 -15.18 9.26
C LEU A 123 -24.05 -14.45 10.37
N ASP A 124 -24.29 -14.83 11.63
CA ASP A 124 -23.70 -14.18 12.81
C ASP A 124 -22.17 -14.28 12.78
N THR A 125 -21.62 -15.44 12.42
CA THR A 125 -20.16 -15.63 12.28
C THR A 125 -19.57 -14.66 11.25
N ARG A 126 -20.23 -14.50 10.09
CA ARG A 126 -19.73 -13.65 9.00
C ARG A 126 -19.91 -12.16 9.28
N LEU A 127 -20.99 -11.78 9.95
CA LEU A 127 -21.19 -10.41 10.42
C LEU A 127 -20.12 -10.03 11.45
N ASN A 128 -19.78 -10.93 12.36
CA ASN A 128 -18.68 -10.70 13.32
C ASN A 128 -17.33 -10.53 12.62
N GLU A 129 -17.02 -11.33 11.58
CA GLU A 129 -15.80 -11.16 10.77
C GLU A 129 -15.74 -9.78 10.08
N LEU A 130 -16.86 -9.32 9.50
CA LEU A 130 -16.95 -7.99 8.90
C LEU A 130 -16.82 -6.87 9.94
N GLU A 131 -17.35 -7.06 11.14
CA GLU A 131 -17.24 -6.10 12.22
C GLU A 131 -15.80 -5.99 12.75
N MET A 132 -15.05 -7.10 12.82
CA MET A 132 -13.62 -7.07 13.12
C MET A 132 -12.84 -6.30 12.04
N LEU A 133 -13.07 -6.59 10.76
CA LEU A 133 -12.41 -5.89 9.65
C LEU A 133 -12.73 -4.39 9.64
N LYS A 134 -13.96 -4.01 9.99
CA LYS A 134 -14.34 -2.60 10.15
C LYS A 134 -13.53 -1.92 11.26
N ASN A 135 -13.35 -2.58 12.40
CA ASN A 135 -12.56 -2.02 13.50
C ASN A 135 -11.08 -1.89 13.12
N ASP A 136 -10.54 -2.85 12.38
CA ASP A 136 -9.18 -2.80 11.84
C ASP A 136 -9.02 -1.60 10.89
N LEU A 137 -9.97 -1.38 9.98
CA LEU A 137 -9.97 -0.20 9.09
C LEU A 137 -9.96 1.12 9.88
N LEU A 138 -10.78 1.23 10.92
CA LEU A 138 -10.80 2.43 11.78
C LEU A 138 -9.46 2.67 12.46
N SER A 139 -8.77 1.60 12.89
CA SER A 139 -7.44 1.71 13.47
C SER A 139 -6.38 2.15 12.43
N ILE A 140 -6.48 1.66 11.19
CA ILE A 140 -5.60 2.06 10.08
C ILE A 140 -5.82 3.53 9.72
N ILE A 141 -7.07 3.99 9.69
CA ILE A 141 -7.44 5.39 9.45
C ILE A 141 -6.80 6.30 10.51
N GLN A 142 -6.92 5.94 11.79
CA GLN A 142 -6.29 6.70 12.88
C GLN A 142 -4.76 6.74 12.76
N LEU A 143 -4.15 5.60 12.42
CA LEU A 143 -2.71 5.50 12.19
C LEU A 143 -2.28 6.41 11.03
N LEU A 144 -3.00 6.40 9.91
CA LEU A 144 -2.69 7.22 8.74
C LEU A 144 -2.83 8.71 9.06
N ASN A 145 -3.90 9.11 9.74
CA ASN A 145 -4.12 10.50 10.11
C ASN A 145 -2.98 11.05 11.00
N ASN A 146 -2.56 10.27 12.00
CA ASN A 146 -1.43 10.64 12.86
C ASN A 146 -0.12 10.75 12.07
N ASN A 147 0.18 9.78 11.20
CA ASN A 147 1.43 9.78 10.43
C ASN A 147 1.46 10.86 9.33
N LEU A 148 0.31 11.20 8.73
CA LEU A 148 0.20 12.28 7.75
C LEU A 148 0.36 13.65 8.41
N SER A 149 -0.10 13.80 9.65
CA SER A 149 0.07 15.02 10.46
C SER A 149 1.53 15.38 10.71
N ASP A 150 2.44 14.40 10.71
CA ASP A 150 3.87 14.64 10.87
C ASP A 150 4.54 15.19 9.60
N LEU A 151 3.91 15.03 8.43
CA LEU A 151 4.54 15.29 7.13
C LEU A 151 3.81 16.36 6.30
N TYR A 152 2.51 16.56 6.51
CA TYR A 152 1.68 17.47 5.74
C TYR A 152 0.94 18.47 6.64
N SER A 153 0.53 19.59 6.05
CA SER A 153 -0.32 20.57 6.74
C SER A 153 -1.74 20.03 6.90
N LEU A 154 -2.47 20.54 7.90
CA LEU A 154 -3.85 20.15 8.19
C LEU A 154 -4.76 20.25 6.95
N ASP A 155 -4.61 21.29 6.13
CA ASP A 155 -5.40 21.47 4.91
C ASP A 155 -5.27 20.30 3.93
N VAL A 156 -4.10 19.65 3.88
CA VAL A 156 -3.83 18.48 3.01
C VAL A 156 -4.42 17.20 3.61
N ILE A 157 -4.50 17.13 4.93
CA ILE A 157 -5.02 15.97 5.67
C ILE A 157 -6.54 15.94 5.62
N ASP A 158 -7.18 17.10 5.77
CA ASP A 158 -8.64 17.26 5.69
C ASP A 158 -9.20 16.87 4.31
N GLU A 159 -8.38 16.92 3.26
CA GLU A 159 -8.80 16.46 1.93
C GLU A 159 -8.76 14.93 1.77
N TRP A 160 -8.01 14.22 2.62
CA TRP A 160 -7.83 12.77 2.56
C TRP A 160 -8.90 11.96 3.30
N PHE A 161 -9.66 12.57 4.21
CA PHE A 161 -10.62 11.90 5.11
C PHE A 161 -12.02 12.52 5.02
#